data_AF-A0A257M252-F1
#
_entry.id   AF-A0A257M252-F1
#
_cell.length_a   1.000
_cell.length_b   1.000
_cell.length_c   1.000
_cell.angle_alpha   90.00
_cell.angle_beta   90.00
_cell.angle_gamma   90.00
#
_symmetry.space_group_name_H-M   'P 1'
#
loop_
_entity.id
_entity.type
_entity.pdbx_description
1 polymer ?
#
loop_
_entity_poly.entity_id
_entity_poly.type
_entity_poly.pdbx_seq_one_letter_code
_entity_poly.pdbx_strand_id
1 'polypeptide(L)'
;MNNSTALGSSSGQLTLDGGLLNLNDQTVSVGNLTGSGGTIANNASNARTLTIGTGNGSGGVYQGVIANKTGTGTGSLALTKTGTGTITLGGSNTYTGATIINGGGTLVLTGSTQATTAITFAANSSLGLVIGSPVTASSAAVNFANGKVSVTGTPSTPSHVLLTALSFAGTPVLSSPIAGYELQVVGNQLQLNQVITDPYVTWSGGASFGTDTNNAGLANGLAWLLGAANKDANASVLLPKATQNTGALVINFTCLKAANRGNAVLKVQYSRDLGVGDAWHDVNVPGDAGGSVGDVTFVPSANADPTLINMQATIPAAAATPGNKLFGRLNAVSGP
;
A
#
# COMPACT_ATOMS: atom_id res chain seq x y z
N MET A 1 31.25 -12.91 -30.41
CA MET A 1 32.22 -11.85 -30.77
C MET A 1 33.60 -12.31 -30.32
N ASN A 2 34.67 -12.01 -31.04
CA ASN A 2 36.03 -12.37 -30.62
C ASN A 2 36.86 -11.12 -30.21
N ASN A 3 36.22 -9.95 -30.11
CA ASN A 3 36.83 -8.68 -29.77
C ASN A 3 35.84 -7.81 -28.96
N SER A 4 36.27 -7.25 -27.84
CA SER A 4 35.46 -6.41 -26.93
C SER A 4 35.18 -5.00 -27.46
N THR A 5 35.94 -4.50 -28.45
CA THR A 5 35.71 -3.18 -29.06
C THR A 5 34.84 -3.23 -30.32
N ALA A 6 34.39 -4.42 -30.73
CA ALA A 6 33.60 -4.61 -31.94
C ALA A 6 32.22 -3.93 -31.90
N LEU A 7 31.76 -3.52 -30.72
CA LEU A 7 30.50 -2.77 -30.53
C LEU A 7 30.68 -1.24 -30.53
N GLY A 8 31.90 -0.75 -30.78
CA GLY A 8 32.21 0.67 -30.72
C GLY A 8 32.51 1.16 -29.31
N SER A 9 32.24 2.44 -29.03
CA SER A 9 32.50 3.04 -27.73
C SER A 9 31.76 2.30 -26.62
N SER A 10 32.44 2.02 -25.52
CA SER A 10 31.83 1.41 -24.34
C SER A 10 30.77 2.30 -23.69
N SER A 11 30.65 3.58 -24.06
CA SER A 11 29.59 4.53 -23.66
C SER A 11 28.61 4.84 -24.80
N GLY A 12 28.76 4.20 -25.96
CA GLY A 12 27.86 4.36 -27.10
C GLY A 12 26.51 3.64 -26.90
N GLN A 13 25.52 4.04 -27.69
CA GLN A 13 24.25 3.32 -27.76
C GLN A 13 24.42 2.01 -28.54
N LEU A 14 23.91 0.93 -27.97
CA LEU A 14 23.69 -0.34 -28.66
C LEU A 14 22.20 -0.49 -28.98
N THR A 15 21.87 -0.63 -30.26
CA THR A 15 20.53 -0.99 -30.73
C THR A 15 20.53 -2.41 -31.25
N LEU A 16 19.64 -3.25 -30.72
CA LEU A 16 19.44 -4.62 -31.19
C LEU A 16 17.96 -4.87 -31.45
N ASP A 17 17.57 -4.87 -32.73
CA ASP A 17 16.16 -5.07 -33.14
C ASP A 17 15.84 -6.55 -33.44
N GLY A 18 16.86 -7.40 -33.56
CA GLY A 18 16.76 -8.81 -33.89
C GLY A 18 18.13 -9.51 -33.87
N GLY A 19 18.14 -10.83 -34.06
CA GLY A 19 19.37 -11.63 -34.14
C GLY A 19 20.05 -11.92 -32.80
N LEU A 20 21.25 -12.51 -32.85
CA LEU A 20 22.03 -12.92 -31.68
C LEU A 20 23.29 -12.07 -31.53
N LEU A 21 23.40 -11.36 -30.41
CA LEU A 21 24.65 -10.82 -29.92
C LEU A 21 25.27 -11.81 -28.92
N ASN A 22 26.18 -12.65 -29.41
CA ASN A 22 26.94 -13.56 -28.55
C ASN A 22 28.20 -12.86 -28.02
N LEU A 23 28.27 -12.65 -26.70
CA LEU A 23 29.40 -12.05 -25.98
C LEU A 23 30.65 -12.94 -26.04
N ASN A 24 30.48 -14.27 -26.07
CA ASN A 24 31.53 -15.27 -26.24
C ASN A 24 32.78 -15.00 -25.37
N ASP A 25 32.61 -15.07 -24.05
CA ASP A 25 33.66 -14.83 -23.02
C ASP A 25 34.13 -13.38 -22.86
N GLN A 26 33.55 -12.44 -23.61
CA GLN A 26 33.86 -11.02 -23.44
C GLN A 26 32.96 -10.38 -22.38
N THR A 27 33.57 -9.56 -21.52
CA THR A 27 32.81 -8.60 -20.70
C THR A 27 32.53 -7.39 -21.56
N VAL A 28 31.25 -6.99 -21.66
CA VAL A 28 30.81 -5.91 -22.54
C VAL A 28 30.17 -4.80 -21.72
N SER A 29 30.52 -3.56 -22.07
CA SER A 29 29.89 -2.36 -21.53
C SER A 29 29.33 -1.53 -22.68
N VAL A 30 28.12 -1.01 -22.51
CA VAL A 30 27.45 -0.10 -23.45
C VAL A 30 26.81 1.05 -22.70
N GLY A 31 26.67 2.20 -23.36
CA GLY A 31 25.99 3.37 -22.81
C GLY A 31 24.49 3.13 -22.72
N ASN A 32 23.77 3.39 -23.79
CA ASN A 32 22.34 3.05 -23.85
C ASN A 32 22.14 1.66 -24.45
N LEU A 33 21.12 0.93 -23.99
CA LEU A 33 20.63 -0.28 -24.66
C LEU A 33 19.20 -0.04 -25.12
N THR A 34 18.99 -0.19 -26.43
CA THR A 34 17.67 -0.04 -27.06
C THR A 34 17.40 -1.18 -28.03
N GLY A 35 16.15 -1.36 -28.41
CA GLY A 35 15.79 -2.15 -29.57
C GLY A 35 14.53 -2.99 -29.37
N SER A 36 13.91 -3.39 -30.47
CA SER A 36 12.63 -4.09 -30.47
C SER A 36 12.73 -5.60 -30.23
N GLY A 37 13.93 -6.20 -30.18
CA GLY A 37 14.05 -7.66 -30.10
C GLY A 37 15.48 -8.21 -30.02
N GLY A 38 15.67 -9.42 -30.53
CA GLY A 38 16.96 -10.13 -30.52
C GLY A 38 17.32 -10.73 -29.16
N THR A 39 18.52 -11.32 -29.10
CA THR A 39 19.05 -11.96 -27.89
C THR A 39 20.49 -11.56 -27.64
N ILE A 40 20.81 -11.15 -26.42
CA ILE A 40 22.18 -10.99 -25.93
C ILE A 40 22.50 -12.19 -25.04
N ALA A 41 23.55 -12.93 -25.37
CA ALA A 41 23.91 -14.16 -24.65
C ALA A 41 25.41 -14.38 -24.53
N ASN A 42 25.83 -15.27 -23.64
CA ASN A 42 27.22 -15.70 -23.48
C ASN A 42 27.34 -17.22 -23.73
N ASN A 43 27.53 -17.61 -24.99
CA ASN A 43 27.67 -19.04 -25.36
C ASN A 43 29.07 -19.61 -25.06
N ALA A 44 29.90 -18.92 -24.27
CA ALA A 44 31.17 -19.45 -23.77
C ALA A 44 30.98 -20.21 -22.45
N SER A 45 32.07 -20.75 -21.89
CA SER A 45 32.02 -21.54 -20.64
C SER A 45 32.12 -20.70 -19.37
N ASN A 46 32.78 -19.54 -19.43
CA ASN A 46 33.01 -18.70 -18.25
C ASN A 46 31.85 -17.74 -18.02
N ALA A 47 31.59 -17.39 -16.75
CA ALA A 47 30.62 -16.37 -16.40
C ALA A 47 31.07 -14.97 -16.83
N ARG A 48 30.13 -14.16 -17.33
CA ARG A 48 30.39 -12.77 -17.75
C ARG A 48 29.36 -11.81 -17.20
N THR A 49 29.68 -10.52 -17.29
CA THR A 49 28.77 -9.43 -16.92
C THR A 49 28.52 -8.55 -18.14
N LEU A 50 27.26 -8.25 -18.41
CA LEU A 50 26.86 -7.17 -19.30
C LEU A 50 26.65 -5.91 -18.46
N THR A 51 27.37 -4.83 -18.78
CA THR A 51 27.20 -3.53 -18.14
C THR A 51 26.48 -2.57 -19.09
N ILE A 52 25.43 -1.93 -18.60
CA ILE A 52 24.60 -1.00 -19.37
C ILE A 52 24.52 0.32 -18.63
N GLY A 53 24.63 1.46 -19.31
CA GLY A 53 24.44 2.80 -18.76
C GLY A 53 25.73 3.57 -18.54
N THR A 54 26.85 3.10 -19.07
CA THR A 54 28.14 3.81 -19.02
C THR A 54 28.04 5.17 -19.75
N GLY A 55 28.79 6.17 -19.27
CA GLY A 55 28.77 7.52 -19.85
C GLY A 55 27.53 8.36 -19.51
N ASN A 56 26.65 7.90 -18.61
CA ASN A 56 25.51 8.66 -18.10
C ASN A 56 24.53 9.13 -19.19
N GLY A 57 24.35 8.32 -20.25
CA GLY A 57 23.29 8.54 -21.22
C GLY A 57 21.90 8.53 -20.57
N SER A 58 20.90 9.05 -21.26
CA SER A 58 19.51 9.09 -20.79
C SER A 58 18.91 7.69 -20.54
N GLY A 59 19.46 6.65 -21.18
CA GLY A 59 19.00 5.27 -21.11
C GLY A 59 18.27 4.82 -22.36
N GLY A 60 17.31 3.90 -22.24
CA GLY A 60 16.72 3.23 -23.40
C GLY A 60 15.77 2.08 -23.06
N VAL A 61 15.00 1.64 -24.05
CA VAL A 61 14.04 0.53 -23.93
C VAL A 61 14.51 -0.63 -24.79
N TYR A 62 14.72 -1.78 -24.17
CA TYR A 62 15.10 -3.02 -24.84
C TYR A 62 14.03 -4.09 -24.62
N GLN A 63 13.40 -4.52 -25.71
CA GLN A 63 12.31 -5.50 -25.71
C GLN A 63 12.81 -6.94 -25.96
N GLY A 64 14.09 -7.11 -26.30
CA GLY A 64 14.69 -8.43 -26.51
C GLY A 64 15.05 -9.15 -25.22
N VAL A 65 15.76 -10.28 -25.37
CA VAL A 65 16.09 -11.19 -24.28
C VAL A 65 17.58 -11.12 -23.92
N ILE A 66 17.89 -10.93 -22.65
CA ILE A 66 19.23 -11.19 -22.11
C ILE A 66 19.21 -12.60 -21.52
N ALA A 67 20.08 -13.48 -22.01
CA ALA A 67 20.12 -14.89 -21.66
C ALA A 67 21.52 -15.30 -21.20
N ASN A 68 21.62 -16.36 -20.40
CA ASN A 68 22.92 -17.00 -20.18
C ASN A 68 23.51 -17.47 -21.51
N LYS A 69 22.70 -18.18 -22.31
CA LYS A 69 23.09 -18.83 -23.56
C LYS A 69 21.87 -19.08 -24.46
N THR A 70 22.11 -19.31 -25.75
CA THR A 70 21.08 -19.68 -26.75
C THR A 70 21.23 -21.10 -27.30
N GLY A 71 22.11 -21.91 -26.71
CA GLY A 71 22.35 -23.29 -27.13
C GLY A 71 23.57 -23.87 -26.45
N THR A 72 24.72 -23.77 -27.12
CA THR A 72 26.03 -24.23 -26.62
C THR A 72 26.59 -23.31 -25.54
N GLY A 73 27.51 -23.84 -24.73
CA GLY A 73 28.13 -23.13 -23.61
C GLY A 73 27.51 -23.44 -22.25
N THR A 74 28.24 -23.12 -21.19
CA THR A 74 27.84 -23.30 -19.79
C THR A 74 27.97 -22.03 -18.96
N GLY A 75 28.49 -20.96 -19.55
CA GLY A 75 28.67 -19.67 -18.90
C GLY A 75 27.33 -19.04 -18.50
N SER A 76 27.32 -18.42 -17.33
CA SER A 76 26.24 -17.55 -16.91
C SER A 76 26.49 -16.11 -17.34
N LEU A 77 25.42 -15.32 -17.32
CA LEU A 77 25.47 -13.89 -17.53
C LEU A 77 24.89 -13.18 -16.30
N ALA A 78 25.60 -12.16 -15.82
CA ALA A 78 25.14 -11.20 -14.83
C ALA A 78 24.87 -9.85 -15.50
N LEU A 79 24.07 -9.02 -14.84
CA LEU A 79 23.70 -7.69 -15.36
C LEU A 79 24.12 -6.61 -14.36
N THR A 80 24.82 -5.59 -14.85
CA THR A 80 25.03 -4.35 -14.10
C THR A 80 24.41 -3.18 -14.86
N LYS A 81 23.39 -2.55 -14.26
CA LYS A 81 22.96 -1.21 -14.68
C LYS A 81 23.82 -0.19 -13.95
N THR A 82 24.48 0.70 -14.67
CA THR A 82 25.27 1.82 -14.15
C THR A 82 24.81 3.15 -14.73
N GLY A 83 25.41 4.25 -14.28
CA GLY A 83 25.10 5.62 -14.69
C GLY A 83 23.69 6.08 -14.33
N THR A 84 23.46 7.38 -14.50
CA THR A 84 22.26 8.07 -13.98
C THR A 84 21.00 7.89 -14.83
N GLY A 85 21.10 7.33 -16.03
CA GLY A 85 19.97 7.13 -16.93
C GLY A 85 19.00 6.01 -16.52
N THR A 86 17.92 5.86 -17.30
CA THR A 86 16.88 4.85 -17.07
C THR A 86 16.89 3.81 -18.19
N ILE A 87 17.17 2.55 -17.85
CA ILE A 87 17.10 1.43 -18.81
C ILE A 87 15.86 0.60 -18.49
N THR A 88 15.03 0.37 -19.51
CA THR A 88 13.84 -0.48 -19.42
C THR A 88 14.11 -1.80 -20.12
N LEU A 89 13.91 -2.90 -19.41
CA LEU A 89 13.89 -4.25 -19.98
C LEU A 89 12.44 -4.74 -20.03
N GLY A 90 11.90 -4.85 -21.24
CA GLY A 90 10.54 -5.34 -21.48
C GLY A 90 10.47 -6.83 -21.84
N GLY A 91 11.57 -7.44 -22.27
CA GLY A 91 11.62 -8.86 -22.58
C GLY A 91 11.75 -9.74 -21.34
N SER A 92 11.38 -11.03 -21.46
CA SER A 92 11.59 -12.03 -20.41
C SER A 92 13.04 -12.52 -20.43
N ASN A 93 13.82 -12.12 -19.44
CA ASN A 93 15.25 -12.40 -19.39
C ASN A 93 15.56 -13.71 -18.66
N THR A 94 16.47 -14.51 -19.23
CA THR A 94 16.83 -15.85 -18.75
C THR A 94 18.26 -15.94 -18.21
N TYR A 95 18.96 -14.82 -18.08
CA TYR A 95 20.22 -14.79 -17.36
C TYR A 95 20.00 -15.08 -15.87
N THR A 96 20.89 -15.87 -15.27
CA THR A 96 20.74 -16.32 -13.87
C THR A 96 21.73 -15.67 -12.92
N GLY A 97 22.73 -14.96 -13.43
CA GLY A 97 23.62 -14.15 -12.60
C GLY A 97 22.87 -13.01 -11.92
N ALA A 98 23.50 -12.43 -10.91
CA ALA A 98 22.93 -11.32 -10.16
C ALA A 98 22.70 -10.08 -11.05
N THR A 99 21.67 -9.32 -10.71
CA THR A 99 21.42 -7.98 -11.21
C THR A 99 21.86 -6.95 -10.19
N ILE A 100 22.78 -6.08 -10.59
CA ILE A 100 23.26 -4.95 -9.78
C ILE A 100 22.75 -3.66 -10.41
N ILE A 101 22.06 -2.84 -9.63
CA ILE A 101 21.61 -1.49 -10.04
C ILE A 101 22.52 -0.47 -9.34
N ASN A 102 23.28 0.29 -10.12
CA ASN A 102 24.34 1.18 -9.67
C ASN A 102 24.28 2.53 -10.40
N GLY A 103 25.09 3.49 -9.94
CA GLY A 103 25.33 4.77 -10.60
C GLY A 103 24.21 5.80 -10.40
N GLY A 104 23.29 5.55 -9.46
CA GLY A 104 22.19 6.47 -9.14
C GLY A 104 21.07 6.50 -10.18
N GLY A 105 21.09 5.60 -11.17
CA GLY A 105 20.06 5.48 -12.19
C GLY A 105 18.99 4.45 -11.86
N THR A 106 18.12 4.22 -12.85
CA THR A 106 16.97 3.31 -12.71
C THR A 106 17.06 2.14 -13.70
N LEU A 107 16.83 0.92 -13.21
CA LEU A 107 16.52 -0.23 -14.05
C LEU A 107 15.02 -0.49 -13.96
N VAL A 108 14.27 -0.29 -15.04
CA VAL A 108 12.84 -0.60 -15.11
C VAL A 108 12.64 -2.01 -15.64
N LEU A 109 11.82 -2.80 -14.96
CA LEU A 109 11.38 -4.11 -15.39
C LEU A 109 9.86 -4.07 -15.61
N THR A 110 9.38 -4.58 -16.74
CA THR A 110 7.94 -4.51 -17.08
C THR A 110 7.39 -5.88 -17.47
N GLY A 111 6.37 -6.39 -16.77
CA GLY A 111 5.51 -7.50 -17.24
C GLY A 111 6.24 -8.79 -17.64
N SER A 112 7.46 -9.00 -17.16
CA SER A 112 8.40 -10.00 -17.67
C SER A 112 8.85 -10.97 -16.57
N THR A 113 9.28 -12.17 -17.00
CA THR A 113 9.97 -13.11 -16.12
C THR A 113 11.47 -12.81 -16.13
N GLN A 114 12.06 -12.72 -14.96
CA GLN A 114 13.49 -12.47 -14.76
C GLN A 114 14.11 -13.63 -13.99
N ALA A 115 14.92 -14.44 -14.65
CA ALA A 115 15.54 -15.63 -14.05
C ALA A 115 16.73 -15.32 -13.11
N THR A 116 17.01 -14.04 -12.84
CA THR A 116 18.11 -13.62 -11.97
C THR A 116 17.98 -14.19 -10.56
N THR A 117 19.11 -14.46 -9.93
CA THR A 117 19.19 -15.01 -8.55
C THR A 117 19.27 -13.93 -7.48
N ALA A 118 19.56 -12.68 -7.84
CA ALA A 118 19.59 -11.58 -6.89
C ALA A 118 19.35 -10.24 -7.58
N ILE A 119 18.68 -9.31 -6.91
CA ILE A 119 18.60 -7.90 -7.30
C ILE A 119 19.15 -7.06 -6.15
N THR A 120 20.25 -6.36 -6.42
CA THR A 120 20.97 -5.56 -5.42
C THR A 120 21.21 -4.15 -5.94
N PHE A 121 21.43 -3.23 -5.01
CA PHE A 121 21.47 -1.80 -5.27
C PHE A 121 22.73 -1.20 -4.67
N ALA A 122 23.38 -0.32 -5.42
CA ALA A 122 24.24 0.70 -4.83
C ALA A 122 23.39 1.88 -4.34
N ALA A 123 24.01 2.76 -3.55
CA ALA A 123 23.34 3.95 -3.01
C ALA A 123 22.65 4.76 -4.12
N ASN A 124 21.47 5.30 -3.79
CA ASN A 124 20.65 6.17 -4.66
C ASN A 124 20.15 5.52 -5.96
N SER A 125 20.30 4.21 -6.14
CA SER A 125 19.85 3.50 -7.33
C SER A 125 18.41 3.00 -7.16
N SER A 126 17.67 2.88 -8.26
CA SER A 126 16.24 2.53 -8.22
C SER A 126 15.88 1.34 -9.10
N LEU A 127 14.97 0.49 -8.60
CA LEU A 127 14.27 -0.51 -9.38
C LEU A 127 12.93 0.08 -9.81
N GLY A 128 12.74 0.20 -11.12
CA GLY A 128 11.50 0.66 -11.73
C GLY A 128 10.52 -0.50 -11.92
N LEU A 129 9.28 -0.32 -11.46
CA LEU A 129 8.17 -1.26 -11.61
C LEU A 129 6.94 -0.50 -12.12
N VAL A 130 6.05 -1.18 -12.84
CA VAL A 130 4.91 -0.55 -13.52
C VAL A 130 3.60 -1.15 -13.01
N ILE A 131 2.68 -0.30 -12.58
CA ILE A 131 1.34 -0.74 -12.16
C ILE A 131 0.64 -1.42 -13.36
N GLY A 132 0.05 -2.59 -13.11
CA GLY A 132 -0.61 -3.39 -14.14
C GLY A 132 0.34 -4.22 -15.02
N SER A 133 1.65 -4.23 -14.73
CA SER A 133 2.64 -5.06 -15.43
C SER A 133 3.58 -5.75 -14.42
N PRO A 134 3.06 -6.65 -13.56
CA PRO A 134 3.83 -7.27 -12.49
C PRO A 134 5.00 -8.07 -13.05
N VAL A 135 6.13 -8.02 -12.32
CA VAL A 135 7.36 -8.74 -12.67
C VAL A 135 7.47 -10.02 -11.84
N THR A 136 7.95 -11.09 -12.45
CA THR A 136 8.21 -12.37 -11.77
C THR A 136 9.70 -12.67 -11.75
N ALA A 137 10.32 -12.64 -10.57
CA ALA A 137 11.71 -12.98 -10.35
C ALA A 137 11.84 -14.00 -9.21
N SER A 138 11.16 -15.14 -9.34
CA SER A 138 10.95 -16.12 -8.25
C SER A 138 12.23 -16.73 -7.66
N SER A 139 13.37 -16.61 -8.36
CA SER A 139 14.67 -17.06 -7.86
C SER A 139 15.48 -15.94 -7.20
N ALA A 140 15.02 -14.69 -7.27
CA ALA A 140 15.77 -13.52 -6.85
C ALA A 140 15.61 -13.23 -5.36
N ALA A 141 16.72 -13.15 -4.62
CA ALA A 141 16.78 -12.42 -3.36
C ALA A 141 16.92 -10.92 -3.66
N VAL A 142 15.96 -10.10 -3.23
CA VAL A 142 15.92 -8.66 -3.50
C VAL A 142 16.26 -7.89 -2.23
N ASN A 143 17.30 -7.05 -2.25
CA ASN A 143 17.78 -6.35 -1.06
C ASN A 143 17.66 -4.82 -1.19
N PHE A 144 16.68 -4.21 -0.53
CA PHE A 144 16.41 -2.77 -0.55
C PHE A 144 17.28 -1.92 0.39
N ALA A 145 18.29 -2.49 1.06
CA ALA A 145 19.09 -1.76 2.06
C ALA A 145 19.67 -0.42 1.57
N ASN A 146 20.03 -0.31 0.29
CA ASN A 146 20.62 0.89 -0.30
C ASN A 146 19.84 1.48 -1.48
N GLY A 147 18.69 0.87 -1.82
CA GLY A 147 17.96 1.12 -3.05
C GLY A 147 16.57 1.68 -2.81
N LYS A 148 16.01 2.29 -3.86
CA LYS A 148 14.61 2.74 -3.88
C LYS A 148 13.81 1.98 -4.93
N VAL A 149 12.50 2.11 -4.86
CA VAL A 149 11.56 1.61 -5.87
C VAL A 149 10.95 2.82 -6.59
N SER A 150 11.05 2.84 -7.91
CA SER A 150 10.31 3.79 -8.76
C SER A 150 9.07 3.08 -9.28
N VAL A 151 7.89 3.62 -9.00
CA VAL A 151 6.64 3.05 -9.50
C VAL A 151 6.06 4.00 -10.54
N THR A 152 5.72 3.48 -11.71
CA THR A 152 5.01 4.25 -12.75
C THR A 152 3.61 3.69 -12.98
N GLY A 153 2.71 4.57 -13.42
CA GLY A 153 1.29 4.30 -13.55
C GLY A 153 0.47 4.94 -12.43
N THR A 154 -0.85 4.96 -12.60
CA THR A 154 -1.80 5.53 -11.63
C THR A 154 -2.48 4.38 -10.88
N PRO A 155 -2.39 4.32 -9.55
CA PRO A 155 -3.11 3.31 -8.80
C PRO A 155 -4.63 3.55 -8.89
N SER A 156 -5.39 2.48 -9.09
CA SER A 156 -6.85 2.50 -9.29
C SER A 156 -7.59 1.55 -8.35
N THR A 157 -6.86 0.76 -7.57
CA THR A 157 -7.40 -0.20 -6.60
C THR A 157 -6.63 -0.10 -5.28
N PRO A 158 -7.14 -0.66 -4.18
CA PRO A 158 -6.46 -0.60 -2.88
C PRO A 158 -5.12 -1.35 -2.82
N SER A 159 -4.85 -2.28 -3.74
CA SER A 159 -3.61 -3.06 -3.77
C SER A 159 -3.17 -3.33 -5.20
N HIS A 160 -1.86 -3.30 -5.42
CA HIS A 160 -1.20 -3.61 -6.70
C HIS A 160 0.06 -4.46 -6.47
N VAL A 161 0.08 -5.69 -7.00
CA VAL A 161 1.31 -6.50 -7.03
C VAL A 161 2.28 -5.91 -8.06
N LEU A 162 3.50 -5.62 -7.63
CA LEU A 162 4.54 -5.05 -8.49
C LEU A 162 5.62 -6.08 -8.86
N LEU A 163 6.06 -6.87 -7.88
CA LEU A 163 7.15 -7.84 -8.06
C LEU A 163 6.89 -9.07 -7.18
N THR A 164 7.02 -10.27 -7.77
CA THR A 164 7.11 -11.53 -7.03
C THR A 164 8.55 -12.02 -7.02
N ALA A 165 9.12 -12.33 -5.84
CA ALA A 165 10.52 -12.71 -5.68
C ALA A 165 10.71 -13.85 -4.67
N LEU A 166 11.92 -14.42 -4.60
CA LEU A 166 12.25 -15.46 -3.60
C LEU A 166 12.18 -14.92 -2.18
N SER A 167 12.72 -13.72 -1.96
CA SER A 167 12.72 -13.04 -0.67
C SER A 167 13.01 -11.55 -0.84
N PHE A 168 12.62 -10.78 0.18
CA PHE A 168 12.95 -9.37 0.30
C PHE A 168 13.72 -9.12 1.60
N ALA A 169 14.76 -8.30 1.52
CA ALA A 169 15.52 -7.81 2.67
C ALA A 169 15.57 -6.27 2.66
N GLY A 170 15.65 -5.66 3.84
CA GLY A 170 15.56 -4.21 4.00
C GLY A 170 14.14 -3.68 3.82
N THR A 171 13.94 -2.38 4.10
CA THR A 171 12.64 -1.72 3.95
C THR A 171 12.54 -1.09 2.56
N PRO A 172 11.58 -1.49 1.71
CA PRO A 172 11.38 -0.85 0.42
C PRO A 172 10.90 0.59 0.60
N VAL A 173 11.51 1.53 -0.11
CA VAL A 173 11.14 2.96 -0.05
C VAL A 173 10.85 3.47 -1.46
N LEU A 174 9.76 4.21 -1.61
CA LEU A 174 9.43 4.89 -2.86
C LEU A 174 10.47 5.97 -3.17
N SER A 175 10.93 6.00 -4.42
CA SER A 175 11.80 7.08 -4.92
C SER A 175 11.09 8.44 -4.97
N SER A 176 9.77 8.43 -5.19
CA SER A 176 8.86 9.57 -5.06
C SER A 176 7.57 9.12 -4.37
N PRO A 177 7.05 9.85 -3.36
CA PRO A 177 5.79 9.51 -2.72
C PRO A 177 4.64 9.38 -3.71
N ILE A 178 3.74 8.42 -3.45
CA ILE A 178 2.47 8.26 -4.16
C ILE A 178 1.36 8.53 -3.15
N ALA A 179 0.54 9.55 -3.39
CA ALA A 179 -0.45 10.02 -2.42
C ALA A 179 -1.43 8.90 -2.03
N GLY A 180 -1.51 8.61 -0.73
CA GLY A 180 -2.41 7.57 -0.18
C GLY A 180 -1.93 6.14 -0.40
N TYR A 181 -0.69 5.90 -0.82
CA TYR A 181 -0.15 4.56 -1.03
C TYR A 181 1.26 4.39 -0.43
N GLU A 182 1.57 3.17 -0.02
CA GLU A 182 2.88 2.76 0.48
C GLU A 182 3.31 1.41 -0.09
N LEU A 183 4.61 1.14 -0.04
CA LEU A 183 5.15 -0.17 -0.42
C LEU A 183 5.08 -1.13 0.76
N GLN A 184 4.57 -2.33 0.51
CA GLN A 184 4.48 -3.38 1.50
C GLN A 184 5.02 -4.70 0.93
N VAL A 185 5.78 -5.43 1.75
CA VAL A 185 6.14 -6.81 1.46
C VAL A 185 5.08 -7.73 2.06
N VAL A 186 4.36 -8.44 1.21
CA VAL A 186 3.31 -9.41 1.59
C VAL A 186 3.74 -10.79 1.10
N GLY A 187 4.31 -11.58 2.01
CA GLY A 187 4.92 -12.87 1.67
C GLY A 187 6.03 -12.69 0.63
N ASN A 188 5.87 -13.36 -0.51
CA ASN A 188 6.81 -13.31 -1.65
C ASN A 188 6.51 -12.18 -2.65
N GLN A 189 5.64 -11.23 -2.31
CA GLN A 189 5.29 -10.11 -3.17
C GLN A 189 5.66 -8.77 -2.57
N LEU A 190 6.21 -7.89 -3.41
CA LEU A 190 6.22 -6.46 -3.18
C LEU A 190 4.94 -5.88 -3.80
N GLN A 191 4.15 -5.21 -2.98
CA GLN A 191 2.90 -4.57 -3.36
C GLN A 191 2.95 -3.07 -3.11
N LEU A 192 2.19 -2.31 -3.90
CA LEU A 192 1.81 -0.93 -3.59
C LEU A 192 0.37 -0.96 -3.05
N ASN A 193 0.22 -0.66 -1.76
CA ASN A 193 -1.05 -0.77 -1.05
C ASN A 193 -1.52 0.60 -0.58
N GLN A 194 -2.83 0.82 -0.65
CA GLN A 194 -3.45 2.05 -0.16
C GLN A 194 -3.24 2.14 1.34
N VAL A 195 -2.76 3.29 1.80
CA VAL A 195 -2.66 3.60 3.23
C VAL A 195 -4.08 3.83 3.73
N ILE A 196 -4.61 2.86 4.47
CA ILE A 196 -5.82 3.07 5.25
C ILE A 196 -5.40 3.88 6.49
N THR A 197 -5.50 5.21 6.39
CA THR A 197 -5.37 6.06 7.58
C THR A 197 -6.66 5.96 8.38
N ASP A 198 -6.56 5.58 9.66
CA ASP A 198 -7.70 5.67 10.57
C ASP A 198 -8.12 7.14 10.66
N PRO A 199 -9.34 7.51 10.20
CA PRO A 199 -9.83 8.88 10.24
C PRO A 199 -9.75 9.51 11.64
N TYR A 200 -9.84 8.70 12.70
CA TYR A 200 -9.67 9.17 14.07
C TYR A 200 -8.23 9.63 14.34
N VAL A 201 -7.21 8.92 13.85
CA VAL A 201 -5.80 9.29 14.06
C VAL A 201 -5.52 10.64 13.39
N THR A 202 -6.04 10.83 12.18
CA THR A 202 -5.95 12.11 11.46
C THR A 202 -6.63 13.23 12.24
N TRP A 203 -7.85 13.02 12.72
CA TRP A 203 -8.61 14.02 13.47
C TRP A 203 -7.99 14.35 14.85
N SER A 204 -7.49 13.33 15.54
CA SER A 204 -6.97 13.43 16.90
C SER A 204 -5.52 13.90 16.98
N GLY A 205 -4.79 13.93 15.86
CA GLY A 205 -3.34 14.13 15.86
C GLY A 205 -2.60 13.07 16.70
N GLY A 206 -3.15 11.85 16.79
CA GLY A 206 -2.59 10.74 17.56
C GLY A 206 -3.01 10.66 19.04
N ALA A 207 -3.96 11.48 19.51
CA ALA A 207 -4.46 11.39 20.88
C ALA A 207 -5.23 10.08 21.14
N SER A 208 -5.11 9.51 22.34
CA SER A 208 -5.78 8.25 22.70
C SER A 208 -7.32 8.35 22.62
N PHE A 209 -7.95 7.29 22.14
CA PHE A 209 -9.40 7.25 21.87
C PHE A 209 -10.27 7.37 23.14
N GLY A 210 -9.87 6.70 24.23
CA GLY A 210 -10.64 6.62 25.47
C GLY A 210 -10.38 7.74 26.49
N THR A 211 -9.47 8.68 26.21
CA THR A 211 -9.14 9.78 27.12
C THR A 211 -10.00 11.01 26.86
N ASP A 212 -10.29 11.80 27.89
CA ASP A 212 -10.88 13.14 27.77
C ASP A 212 -9.75 14.18 27.86
N THR A 213 -9.15 14.55 26.72
CA THR A 213 -7.93 15.37 26.70
C THR A 213 -8.18 16.83 27.06
N ASN A 214 -9.40 17.33 26.85
CA ASN A 214 -9.77 18.72 27.11
C ASN A 214 -10.67 18.88 28.36
N ASN A 215 -10.87 17.82 29.13
CA ASN A 215 -11.71 17.80 30.33
C ASN A 215 -13.15 18.30 30.08
N ALA A 216 -13.69 18.05 28.88
CA ALA A 216 -15.04 18.47 28.50
C ALA A 216 -16.13 17.49 28.97
N GLY A 217 -15.74 16.40 29.63
CA GLY A 217 -16.63 15.34 30.13
C GLY A 217 -16.93 14.25 29.11
N LEU A 218 -16.26 14.24 27.96
CA LEU A 218 -16.41 13.24 26.90
C LEU A 218 -15.04 12.72 26.45
N ALA A 219 -14.90 11.40 26.33
CA ALA A 219 -13.72 10.82 25.72
C ALA A 219 -13.59 11.25 24.25
N ASN A 220 -12.36 11.49 23.79
CA ASN A 220 -12.03 11.98 22.45
C ASN A 220 -12.73 11.20 21.34
N GLY A 221 -12.72 9.86 21.42
CA GLY A 221 -13.34 9.00 20.43
C GLY A 221 -14.87 9.16 20.36
N LEU A 222 -15.52 9.37 21.50
CA LEU A 222 -16.96 9.65 21.53
C LEU A 222 -17.24 11.07 21.02
N ALA A 223 -16.48 12.07 21.45
CA ALA A 223 -16.61 13.44 20.94
C ALA A 223 -16.45 13.50 19.41
N TRP A 224 -15.46 12.80 18.88
CA TRP A 224 -15.23 12.67 17.45
C TRP A 224 -16.40 12.01 16.72
N LEU A 225 -16.88 10.85 17.21
CA LEU A 225 -18.03 10.16 16.63
C LEU A 225 -19.32 10.98 16.67
N LEU A 226 -19.42 11.95 17.59
CA LEU A 226 -20.56 12.89 17.68
C LEU A 226 -20.36 14.17 16.85
N GLY A 227 -19.26 14.29 16.11
CA GLY A 227 -19.02 15.38 15.17
C GLY A 227 -18.25 16.58 15.74
N ALA A 228 -17.45 16.40 16.79
CA ALA A 228 -16.58 17.47 17.28
C ALA A 228 -15.60 17.94 16.19
N ALA A 229 -15.47 19.26 16.02
CA ALA A 229 -14.67 19.85 14.95
C ALA A 229 -13.16 19.53 15.05
N ASN A 230 -12.66 19.36 16.28
CA ASN A 230 -11.30 18.92 16.60
C ASN A 230 -11.26 18.39 18.03
N LYS A 231 -10.13 17.78 18.42
CA LYS A 231 -9.94 17.17 19.74
C LYS A 231 -10.07 18.11 20.94
N ASP A 232 -9.90 19.42 20.72
CA ASP A 232 -9.92 20.44 21.76
C ASP A 232 -11.30 21.13 21.86
N ALA A 233 -12.23 20.84 20.95
CA ALA A 233 -13.56 21.45 20.92
C ALA A 233 -14.41 21.03 22.12
N ASN A 234 -15.20 21.97 22.65
CA ASN A 234 -16.14 21.67 23.71
C ASN A 234 -17.28 20.77 23.19
N ALA A 235 -17.21 19.47 23.51
CA ALA A 235 -18.17 18.48 23.05
C ALA A 235 -19.45 18.40 23.89
N SER A 236 -19.60 19.19 24.97
CA SER A 236 -20.80 19.16 25.82
C SER A 236 -22.08 19.52 25.06
N VAL A 237 -21.96 20.31 24.00
CA VAL A 237 -23.08 20.68 23.11
C VAL A 237 -23.54 19.53 22.21
N LEU A 238 -22.73 18.48 22.08
CA LEU A 238 -23.00 17.28 21.27
C LEU A 238 -23.64 16.15 22.08
N LEU A 239 -23.87 16.35 23.38
CA LEU A 239 -24.42 15.33 24.25
C LEU A 239 -25.81 14.87 23.76
N PRO A 240 -26.10 13.55 23.83
CA PRO A 240 -27.39 13.00 23.44
C PRO A 240 -28.52 13.59 24.30
N LYS A 241 -29.69 13.79 23.70
CA LYS A 241 -30.90 14.22 24.38
C LYS A 241 -31.85 13.04 24.54
N ALA A 242 -32.14 12.69 25.78
CA ALA A 242 -33.10 11.64 26.11
C ALA A 242 -34.51 12.21 26.32
N THR A 243 -35.51 11.53 25.76
CA THR A 243 -36.94 11.76 26.02
C THR A 243 -37.62 10.42 26.29
N GLN A 244 -38.85 10.47 26.80
CA GLN A 244 -39.69 9.28 26.97
C GLN A 244 -40.92 9.38 26.08
N ASN A 245 -41.30 8.28 25.43
CA ASN A 245 -42.54 8.17 24.66
C ASN A 245 -43.24 6.85 24.99
N THR A 246 -44.41 6.91 25.64
CA THR A 246 -45.19 5.72 26.03
C THR A 246 -44.34 4.65 26.75
N GLY A 247 -43.47 5.09 27.66
CA GLY A 247 -42.56 4.23 28.41
C GLY A 247 -41.24 3.85 27.70
N ALA A 248 -41.15 4.02 26.38
CA ALA A 248 -39.91 3.81 25.64
C ALA A 248 -38.91 4.95 25.92
N LEU A 249 -37.63 4.60 26.04
CA LEU A 249 -36.53 5.57 26.14
C LEU A 249 -36.06 5.93 24.74
N VAL A 250 -36.15 7.21 24.38
CA VAL A 250 -35.76 7.72 23.07
C VAL A 250 -34.53 8.60 23.24
N ILE A 251 -33.45 8.29 22.54
CA ILE A 251 -32.18 9.00 22.60
C ILE A 251 -31.92 9.63 21.23
N ASN A 252 -31.90 10.96 21.17
CA ASN A 252 -31.59 11.72 19.96
C ASN A 252 -30.15 12.23 20.02
N PHE A 253 -29.37 12.00 18.98
CA PHE A 253 -27.97 12.42 18.90
C PHE A 253 -27.54 12.64 17.45
N THR A 254 -26.48 13.41 17.25
CA THR A 254 -25.79 13.52 15.95
C THR A 254 -24.59 12.58 15.99
N CYS A 255 -24.27 11.93 14.87
CA CYS A 255 -23.04 11.15 14.75
C CYS A 255 -22.44 11.21 13.35
N LEU A 256 -21.17 10.83 13.23
CA LEU A 256 -20.53 10.60 11.94
C LEU A 256 -21.29 9.52 11.16
N LYS A 257 -21.45 9.74 9.85
CA LYS A 257 -21.89 8.70 8.91
C LYS A 257 -20.97 7.51 8.97
N ALA A 258 -21.50 6.31 8.74
CA ALA A 258 -20.76 5.06 8.91
C ALA A 258 -19.45 5.02 8.11
N ALA A 259 -19.43 5.57 6.89
CA ALA A 259 -18.24 5.64 6.04
C ALA A 259 -17.09 6.49 6.63
N ASN A 260 -17.39 7.39 7.57
CA ASN A 260 -16.43 8.32 8.16
C ASN A 260 -15.90 7.85 9.53
N ARG A 261 -16.38 6.72 10.06
CA ARG A 261 -16.01 6.23 11.39
C ARG A 261 -14.71 5.43 11.41
N GLY A 262 -14.15 5.07 10.24
CA GLY A 262 -13.03 4.15 10.16
C GLY A 262 -13.35 2.84 10.88
N ASN A 263 -12.48 2.44 11.81
CA ASN A 263 -12.70 1.26 12.62
C ASN A 263 -13.55 1.53 13.87
N ALA A 264 -13.83 2.78 14.23
CA ALA A 264 -14.53 3.10 15.46
C ALA A 264 -16.01 2.68 15.43
N VAL A 265 -16.49 2.20 16.57
CA VAL A 265 -17.87 1.75 16.74
C VAL A 265 -18.58 2.63 17.76
N LEU A 266 -19.70 3.23 17.34
CA LEU A 266 -20.65 3.90 18.23
C LEU A 266 -21.71 2.90 18.69
N LYS A 267 -22.00 2.88 19.98
CA LYS A 267 -23.03 2.04 20.60
C LYS A 267 -24.03 2.89 21.36
N VAL A 268 -25.30 2.50 21.26
CA VAL A 268 -26.31 2.82 22.28
C VAL A 268 -26.25 1.70 23.30
N GLN A 269 -26.09 2.05 24.57
CA GLN A 269 -26.11 1.12 25.67
C GLN A 269 -27.32 1.41 26.55
N TYR A 270 -27.96 0.37 27.06
CA TYR A 270 -29.03 0.52 28.04
C TYR A 270 -28.88 -0.47 29.19
N SER A 271 -29.45 -0.11 30.35
CA SER A 271 -29.49 -0.96 31.54
C SER A 271 -30.72 -0.61 32.36
N ARG A 272 -31.20 -1.57 33.13
CA ARG A 272 -32.32 -1.44 34.06
C ARG A 272 -31.92 -0.82 35.39
N ASP A 273 -30.63 -0.81 35.73
CA ASP A 273 -30.13 -0.38 37.05
C ASP A 273 -28.75 0.31 37.03
N LEU A 274 -28.40 0.97 35.92
CA LEU A 274 -27.11 1.65 35.71
C LEU A 274 -25.90 0.70 35.68
N GLY A 275 -26.09 -0.59 35.45
CA GLY A 275 -25.00 -1.55 35.33
C GLY A 275 -24.63 -2.24 36.64
N VAL A 276 -25.43 -2.10 37.70
CA VAL A 276 -25.09 -2.61 39.04
C VAL A 276 -25.34 -4.11 39.14
N GLY A 277 -26.55 -4.55 38.80
CA GLY A 277 -26.96 -5.95 38.70
C GLY A 277 -27.37 -6.34 37.27
N ASP A 278 -27.75 -5.39 36.43
CA ASP A 278 -28.02 -5.56 35.01
C ASP A 278 -26.93 -4.88 34.17
N ALA A 279 -25.98 -5.68 33.69
CA ALA A 279 -24.90 -5.21 32.82
C ALA A 279 -25.46 -4.42 31.62
N TRP A 280 -24.67 -3.44 31.16
CA TRP A 280 -25.04 -2.63 30.00
C TRP A 280 -25.20 -3.50 28.75
N HIS A 281 -26.35 -3.40 28.09
CA HIS A 281 -26.65 -4.07 26.84
C HIS A 281 -26.08 -3.24 25.69
N ASP A 282 -25.12 -3.82 24.96
CA ASP A 282 -24.44 -3.16 23.84
C ASP A 282 -25.24 -3.27 22.55
N VAL A 283 -25.64 -2.13 21.98
CA VAL A 283 -26.30 -2.10 20.68
C VAL A 283 -25.55 -1.16 19.74
N ASN A 284 -24.95 -1.74 18.70
CA ASN A 284 -24.22 -0.96 17.70
C ASN A 284 -25.18 -0.02 16.95
N VAL A 285 -24.79 1.24 16.81
CA VAL A 285 -25.49 2.18 15.92
C VAL A 285 -25.24 1.72 14.47
N PRO A 286 -26.30 1.41 13.70
CA PRO A 286 -26.18 0.83 12.36
C PRO A 286 -25.62 1.85 11.35
N GLY A 287 -25.62 1.42 10.07
CA GLY A 287 -25.35 2.30 8.94
C GLY A 287 -26.39 3.40 8.77
N ASP A 288 -26.16 4.28 7.79
CA ASP A 288 -26.88 5.55 7.63
C ASP A 288 -28.38 5.40 7.30
N ALA A 289 -28.84 4.20 6.93
CA ALA A 289 -30.25 3.89 6.68
C ALA A 289 -31.05 3.59 7.96
N GLY A 290 -30.39 3.43 9.12
CA GLY A 290 -31.05 3.06 10.37
C GLY A 290 -31.53 1.60 10.41
N GLY A 291 -32.71 1.38 10.99
CA GLY A 291 -33.32 0.06 11.16
C GLY A 291 -33.23 -0.45 12.60
N SER A 292 -33.72 -1.67 12.84
CA SER A 292 -33.65 -2.30 14.17
C SER A 292 -32.38 -3.12 14.34
N VAL A 293 -31.67 -2.91 15.44
CA VAL A 293 -30.50 -3.69 15.86
C VAL A 293 -30.75 -4.17 17.28
N GLY A 294 -30.85 -5.49 17.47
CA GLY A 294 -31.37 -6.03 18.73
C GLY A 294 -32.74 -5.43 19.04
N ASP A 295 -32.93 -4.97 20.29
CA ASP A 295 -34.18 -4.36 20.74
C ASP A 295 -34.31 -2.87 20.39
N VAL A 296 -33.29 -2.24 19.82
CA VAL A 296 -33.28 -0.78 19.58
C VAL A 296 -33.60 -0.47 18.13
N THR A 297 -34.55 0.43 17.91
CA THR A 297 -34.88 0.93 16.58
C THR A 297 -34.21 2.27 16.33
N PHE A 298 -33.47 2.36 15.22
CA PHE A 298 -32.74 3.55 14.79
C PHE A 298 -33.45 4.22 13.62
N VAL A 299 -33.77 5.50 13.76
CA VAL A 299 -34.40 6.32 12.72
C VAL A 299 -33.48 7.49 12.39
N PRO A 300 -32.90 7.52 11.18
CA PRO A 300 -32.01 8.59 10.75
C PRO A 300 -32.80 9.80 10.23
N SER A 301 -32.17 10.97 10.31
CA SER A 301 -32.60 12.18 9.59
C SER A 301 -31.39 12.99 9.12
N ALA A 302 -31.60 13.83 8.12
CA ALA A 302 -30.54 14.62 7.52
C ALA A 302 -29.89 15.59 8.52
N ASN A 303 -28.59 15.82 8.35
CA ASN A 303 -27.84 16.88 9.03
C ASN A 303 -27.32 17.88 7.98
N ALA A 304 -27.10 19.12 8.40
CA ALA A 304 -26.55 20.17 7.53
C ALA A 304 -25.10 19.86 7.11
N ASP A 305 -24.32 19.22 8.00
CA ASP A 305 -22.99 18.72 7.66
C ASP A 305 -23.11 17.38 6.89
N PRO A 306 -22.57 17.28 5.66
CA PRO A 306 -22.69 16.08 4.83
C PRO A 306 -21.94 14.88 5.40
N THR A 307 -21.04 15.07 6.37
CA THR A 307 -20.29 14.00 7.04
C THR A 307 -21.02 13.42 8.26
N LEU A 308 -22.07 14.10 8.72
CA LEU A 308 -22.87 13.76 9.90
C LEU A 308 -24.27 13.26 9.53
N ILE A 309 -24.92 12.61 10.49
CA ILE A 309 -26.32 12.19 10.44
C ILE A 309 -26.96 12.38 11.82
N ASN A 310 -28.22 12.79 11.83
CA ASN A 310 -29.00 12.83 13.06
C ASN A 310 -29.66 11.47 13.27
N MET A 311 -29.61 10.94 14.48
CA MET A 311 -30.08 9.60 14.81
C MET A 311 -31.01 9.65 16.01
N GLN A 312 -32.17 9.02 15.88
CA GLN A 312 -33.05 8.69 16.99
C GLN A 312 -32.96 7.21 17.27
N ALA A 313 -32.54 6.84 18.47
CA ALA A 313 -32.53 5.46 18.95
C ALA A 313 -33.65 5.26 19.97
N THR A 314 -34.56 4.33 19.71
CA THR A 314 -35.69 4.01 20.58
C THR A 314 -35.49 2.64 21.23
N ILE A 315 -35.34 2.63 22.55
CA ILE A 315 -35.34 1.43 23.37
C ILE A 315 -36.78 1.20 23.86
N PRO A 316 -37.43 0.07 23.53
CA PRO A 316 -38.84 -0.16 23.81
C PRO A 316 -39.09 -0.30 25.31
N ALA A 317 -40.28 0.08 25.76
CA ALA A 317 -40.68 -0.03 27.16
C ALA A 317 -40.55 -1.47 27.71
N ALA A 318 -40.74 -2.48 26.85
CA ALA A 318 -40.61 -3.89 27.21
C ALA A 318 -39.19 -4.25 27.72
N ALA A 319 -38.15 -3.54 27.27
CA ALA A 319 -36.77 -3.74 27.71
C ALA A 319 -36.54 -3.39 29.19
N ALA A 320 -37.47 -2.69 29.83
CA ALA A 320 -37.41 -2.40 31.26
C ALA A 320 -37.63 -3.66 32.12
N THR A 321 -38.28 -4.70 31.58
CA THR A 321 -38.68 -5.92 32.29
C THR A 321 -37.44 -6.72 32.74
N PRO A 322 -37.39 -7.29 33.97
CA PRO A 322 -38.46 -7.34 34.99
C PRO A 322 -38.56 -6.10 35.89
N GLY A 323 -37.71 -5.10 35.68
CA GLY A 323 -37.79 -3.81 36.36
C GLY A 323 -38.83 -2.86 35.76
N ASN A 324 -38.71 -1.58 36.10
CA ASN A 324 -39.61 -0.52 35.66
C ASN A 324 -38.88 0.76 35.21
N LYS A 325 -37.56 0.70 35.07
CA LYS A 325 -36.70 1.83 34.68
C LYS A 325 -35.78 1.40 33.55
N LEU A 326 -35.46 2.38 32.70
CA LEU A 326 -34.45 2.26 31.66
C LEU A 326 -33.50 3.45 31.78
N PHE A 327 -32.22 3.15 31.76
CA PHE A 327 -31.14 4.10 31.65
C PHE A 327 -30.43 3.85 30.34
N GLY A 328 -30.06 4.93 29.65
CA GLY A 328 -29.38 4.83 28.36
C GLY A 328 -28.16 5.74 28.31
N ARG A 329 -27.13 5.31 27.58
CA ARG A 329 -25.94 6.11 27.29
C ARG A 329 -25.42 5.80 25.89
N LEU A 330 -24.57 6.69 25.38
CA LEU A 330 -23.74 6.39 24.23
C LEU A 330 -22.37 5.92 24.71
N ASN A 331 -21.78 5.00 23.97
CA ASN A 331 -20.42 4.53 24.20
C ASN A 331 -19.68 4.39 22.87
N ALA A 332 -18.41 4.78 22.86
CA ALA A 332 -17.54 4.63 21.71
C ALA A 332 -16.41 3.65 22.04
N VAL A 333 -16.07 2.80 21.08
CA VAL A 333 -14.86 1.97 21.16
C VAL A 333 -14.07 2.10 19.87
N SER A 334 -12.74 2.10 19.96
CA SER A 334 -11.90 1.86 18.79
C SER A 334 -12.17 0.43 18.32
N GLY A 335 -12.33 0.22 17.02
CA GLY A 335 -12.44 -1.12 16.47
C GLY A 335 -11.19 -1.96 16.73
N PRO A 336 -11.28 -3.28 16.54
CA PRO A 336 -10.13 -4.17 16.58
C PRO A 336 -9.10 -3.85 15.50
#